data_AF-A0AAJ7PZN3-F1
#
_entry.id   AF-A0AAJ7PZN3-F1
#
_cell.length_a   1.000
_cell.length_b   1.000
_cell.length_c   1.000
_cell.angle_alpha   90.00
_cell.angle_beta   90.00
_cell.angle_gamma   90.00
#
_symmetry.space_group_name_H-M   'P 1'
#
loop_
_entity.id
_entity.type
_entity.pdbx_description
1 polymer ?
#
loop_
_entity_poly.entity_id
_entity_poly.type
_entity_poly.pdbx_seq_one_letter_code
_entity_poly.pdbx_strand_id
1 'polypeptide(L)'
;HRLRLCSSGVTGLVHLDENGDRETDFALWDIIDTNTSTFQIVLVYNSSEEQLTAIPGTTLHWPGGVPPDVPVCGFKNDNPICLAKTITIHQMVSIVVFFIFIMTLTIAVFIYRRMKLEKELVAQLWRISWDNIQMSNLNKVLRSGSRITLSLRGSNYGSLMTGDGNLQVFAKTGYYKGNIIAIKYTNRKRIELNRKVLFELKHMRDVQNEHLTRFIGACIDPPNICIITEYCPRGSLQVQLPVCLFTCLTD
;
A
#
# COMPACT_ATOMS: atom_id res chain seq x y z
N HIS A 1 61.31 45.27 -47.30
CA HIS A 1 62.27 44.84 -46.28
C HIS A 1 62.25 45.85 -45.14
N ARG A 2 61.51 45.59 -44.07
CA ARG A 2 61.69 46.34 -42.82
C ARG A 2 62.91 45.75 -42.12
N LEU A 3 63.83 46.62 -41.71
CA LEU A 3 65.09 46.25 -41.08
C LEU A 3 64.85 46.18 -39.57
N ARG A 4 65.16 45.05 -38.92
CA ARG A 4 65.30 45.00 -37.46
C ARG A 4 66.41 45.98 -37.06
N LEU A 5 66.08 46.94 -36.18
CA LEU A 5 67.03 47.98 -35.76
C LEU A 5 67.61 47.62 -34.40
N CYS A 6 68.94 47.64 -34.28
CA CYS A 6 69.65 47.44 -33.02
C CYS A 6 70.42 48.72 -32.67
N SER A 7 70.17 49.27 -31.48
CA SER A 7 70.76 50.52 -31.02
C SER A 7 71.14 50.45 -29.54
N SER A 8 72.21 51.14 -29.14
CA SER A 8 72.66 51.24 -27.74
C SER A 8 72.06 52.47 -27.06
N GLY A 9 71.36 52.28 -25.94
CA GLY A 9 70.80 53.35 -25.13
C GLY A 9 71.22 53.29 -23.66
N VAL A 10 70.67 54.19 -22.83
CA VAL A 10 70.93 54.25 -21.38
C VAL A 10 70.53 52.97 -20.65
N THR A 11 69.56 52.23 -21.20
CA THR A 11 69.07 50.95 -20.65
C THR A 11 69.79 49.72 -21.22
N GLY A 12 70.91 49.91 -21.94
CA GLY A 12 71.63 48.84 -22.62
C GLY A 12 71.23 48.72 -24.10
N LEU A 13 71.38 47.52 -24.65
CA LEU A 13 71.06 47.22 -26.05
C LEU A 13 69.54 47.22 -26.25
N VAL A 14 69.08 47.87 -27.31
CA VAL A 14 67.66 47.99 -27.67
C VAL A 14 67.46 47.39 -29.05
N HIS A 15 66.58 46.40 -29.13
CA HIS A 15 66.14 45.77 -30.36
C HIS A 15 64.72 46.24 -30.69
N LEU A 16 64.50 46.65 -31.93
CA LEU A 16 63.18 46.97 -32.47
C LEU A 16 62.77 45.90 -33.47
N ASP A 17 61.54 45.42 -33.32
CA ASP A 17 60.93 44.44 -34.21
C ASP A 17 60.56 45.07 -35.58
N GLU A 18 59.94 44.27 -36.45
CA GLU A 18 59.47 44.77 -37.75
C GLU A 18 58.31 45.76 -37.65
N ASN A 19 57.61 45.84 -36.52
CA ASN A 19 56.52 46.78 -36.30
C ASN A 19 56.99 48.12 -35.72
N GLY A 20 58.26 48.20 -35.28
CA GLY A 20 58.84 49.35 -34.60
C GLY A 20 58.62 49.31 -33.08
N ASP A 21 58.23 48.16 -32.54
CA ASP A 21 58.06 47.92 -31.12
C ASP A 21 59.37 47.40 -30.51
N ARG A 22 59.62 47.76 -29.24
CA ARG A 22 60.82 47.34 -28.52
C ARG A 22 60.70 45.90 -28.04
N GLU A 23 61.65 45.06 -28.44
CA GLU A 23 61.89 43.75 -27.85
C GLU A 23 62.46 43.93 -26.43
N THR A 24 61.84 43.28 -25.45
CA THR A 24 62.14 43.43 -24.02
C THR A 24 62.55 42.11 -23.40
N ASP A 25 63.68 42.13 -22.70
CA ASP A 25 64.14 41.00 -21.89
C ASP A 25 63.40 40.96 -20.55
N PHE A 26 63.13 39.74 -20.06
CA PHE A 26 62.42 39.52 -18.79
C PHE A 26 63.27 38.70 -17.82
N ALA A 27 63.11 38.95 -16.53
CA ALA A 27 63.78 38.20 -15.47
C ALA A 27 62.72 37.59 -14.53
N LEU A 28 62.80 36.28 -14.28
CA LEU A 28 61.96 35.57 -13.32
C LEU A 28 62.66 35.50 -11.97
N TRP A 29 61.96 35.99 -10.95
CA TRP A 29 62.40 35.98 -9.56
C TRP A 29 61.74 34.82 -8.83
N ASP A 30 62.51 34.10 -8.03
CA ASP A 30 62.02 32.99 -7.20
C ASP A 30 62.65 33.05 -5.81
N ILE A 31 62.04 32.36 -4.85
CA ILE A 31 62.49 32.26 -3.47
C ILE A 31 63.54 31.15 -3.35
N ILE A 32 64.71 31.47 -2.78
CA ILE A 32 65.79 30.48 -2.57
C ILE A 32 65.68 29.83 -1.19
N ASP A 33 65.36 30.62 -0.17
CA ASP A 33 65.22 30.15 1.19
C ASP A 33 63.90 30.63 1.79
N THR A 34 63.04 29.66 2.09
CA THR A 34 61.71 29.86 2.67
C THR A 34 61.78 30.50 4.05
N ASN A 35 62.90 30.38 4.78
CA ASN A 35 63.04 30.94 6.12
C ASN A 35 63.41 32.43 6.10
N THR A 36 64.23 32.84 5.14
CA THR A 36 64.70 34.23 5.01
C THR A 36 63.85 35.07 4.07
N SER A 37 62.92 34.47 3.33
CA SER A 37 62.06 35.17 2.34
C SER A 37 62.87 35.96 1.31
N THR A 38 64.05 35.45 0.93
CA THR A 38 64.95 36.09 -0.01
C THR A 38 64.65 35.67 -1.44
N PHE A 39 64.56 36.67 -2.33
CA PHE A 39 64.28 36.48 -3.75
C PHE A 39 65.54 36.70 -4.57
N GLN A 40 65.78 35.85 -5.56
CA GLN A 40 66.85 36.01 -6.54
C GLN A 40 66.31 35.69 -7.94
N ILE A 41 66.96 36.25 -8.95
CA ILE A 41 66.67 35.91 -10.35
C ILE A 41 67.13 34.47 -10.60
N VAL A 42 66.25 33.66 -11.19
CA VAL A 42 66.53 32.24 -11.51
C VAL A 42 66.55 32.01 -13.02
N LEU A 43 65.69 32.70 -13.77
CA LEU A 43 65.61 32.59 -15.23
C LEU A 43 65.63 33.97 -15.87
N VAL A 44 66.34 34.10 -16.99
CA VAL A 44 66.38 35.31 -17.82
C VAL A 44 65.93 34.94 -19.22
N TYR A 45 64.90 35.64 -19.70
CA TYR A 45 64.41 35.54 -21.06
C TYR A 45 65.12 36.59 -21.92
N ASN A 46 65.90 36.12 -22.90
CA ASN A 46 66.54 36.94 -23.91
C ASN A 46 65.59 37.04 -25.11
N SER A 47 65.07 38.24 -25.40
CA SER A 47 64.11 38.44 -26.48
C SER A 47 64.75 38.30 -27.87
N SER A 48 66.05 38.57 -28.00
CA SER A 48 66.74 38.47 -29.29
C SER A 48 67.01 37.02 -29.72
N GLU A 49 67.25 36.15 -28.74
CA GLU A 49 67.46 34.72 -28.96
C GLU A 49 66.17 33.89 -28.79
N GLU A 50 65.08 34.54 -28.35
CA GLU A 50 63.81 33.91 -27.96
C GLU A 50 64.02 32.73 -26.97
N GLN A 51 65.04 32.84 -26.13
CA GLN A 51 65.50 31.77 -25.27
C GLN A 51 65.42 32.15 -23.79
N LEU A 52 64.89 31.21 -23.00
CA LEU A 52 64.92 31.27 -21.54
C LEU A 52 66.18 30.57 -21.03
N THR A 53 67.05 31.32 -20.35
CA THR A 53 68.32 30.82 -19.81
C THR A 53 68.26 30.77 -18.29
N ALA A 54 68.70 29.65 -17.71
CA ALA A 54 68.81 29.50 -16.25
C ALA A 54 70.14 30.09 -15.77
N ILE A 55 70.10 30.83 -14.66
CA ILE A 55 71.32 31.37 -14.07
C ILE A 55 72.12 30.21 -13.45
N PRO A 56 73.43 30.12 -13.71
CA PRO A 56 74.25 29.03 -13.18
C PRO A 56 74.25 29.05 -11.65
N GLY A 57 73.87 27.92 -11.05
CA GLY A 57 73.81 27.75 -9.59
C GLY A 57 72.43 28.01 -8.97
N THR A 58 71.40 28.34 -9.76
CA THR A 58 70.01 28.46 -9.28
C THR A 58 69.11 27.40 -9.92
N THR A 59 68.07 26.99 -9.18
CA THR A 59 67.04 26.05 -9.65
C THR A 59 65.67 26.55 -9.22
N LEU A 60 64.66 26.39 -10.08
CA LEU A 60 63.28 26.76 -9.80
C LEU A 60 62.72 25.94 -8.63
N HIS A 61 62.23 26.59 -7.59
CA HIS A 61 61.74 25.95 -6.38
C HIS A 61 60.21 25.80 -6.41
N TRP A 62 59.75 24.55 -6.39
CA TRP A 62 58.33 24.25 -6.28
C TRP A 62 58.01 23.56 -4.95
N PRO A 63 57.21 24.20 -4.06
CA PRO A 63 56.76 23.57 -2.82
C PRO A 63 55.92 22.32 -3.13
N GLY A 64 56.48 21.13 -2.89
CA GLY A 64 55.81 19.86 -3.17
C GLY A 64 55.97 19.33 -4.60
N GLY A 65 56.88 19.90 -5.39
CA GLY A 65 57.14 19.51 -6.77
C GLY A 65 56.35 20.32 -7.80
N VAL A 66 56.63 20.09 -9.09
CA VAL A 66 56.04 20.87 -10.18
C VAL A 66 54.51 20.64 -10.22
N PRO A 67 53.69 21.68 -9.96
CA PRO A 67 52.25 21.53 -10.06
C PRO A 67 51.84 21.39 -11.54
N PRO A 68 50.86 20.52 -11.86
CA PRO A 68 50.32 20.46 -13.21
C PRO A 68 49.49 21.73 -13.51
N ASP A 69 49.56 22.21 -14.76
CA ASP A 69 48.81 23.39 -15.23
C ASP A 69 47.29 23.26 -15.07
N VAL A 70 46.78 22.02 -15.06
CA VAL A 70 45.38 21.68 -14.84
C VAL A 70 45.29 20.66 -13.71
N PRO A 71 44.46 20.89 -12.67
CA PRO A 71 44.27 19.92 -11.60
C PRO A 71 43.67 18.61 -12.15
N VAL A 72 43.98 17.48 -11.51
CA VAL A 72 43.53 16.13 -11.93
C VAL A 72 42.01 16.05 -12.14
N CYS A 73 41.23 16.74 -11.32
CA CYS A 73 39.77 16.75 -11.40
C CYS A 73 39.19 17.87 -12.29
N GLY A 74 40.05 18.64 -12.98
CA GLY A 74 39.65 19.82 -13.73
C GLY A 74 39.24 20.98 -12.82
N PHE A 75 39.31 22.21 -13.32
CA PHE A 75 38.99 23.41 -12.53
C PHE A 75 37.53 23.47 -12.06
N LYS A 76 36.62 22.88 -12.83
CA LYS A 76 35.18 22.86 -12.55
C LYS A 76 34.67 21.54 -11.98
N ASN A 77 35.58 20.60 -11.65
CA ASN A 77 35.22 19.27 -11.16
C ASN A 77 34.41 18.43 -12.17
N ASP A 78 34.50 18.77 -13.46
CA ASP A 78 33.75 18.14 -14.55
C ASP A 78 34.45 16.88 -15.10
N ASN A 79 35.65 16.53 -14.59
CA ASN A 79 36.37 15.36 -15.09
C ASN A 79 35.70 14.05 -14.63
N PRO A 80 35.34 13.16 -15.57
CA PRO A 80 34.66 11.90 -15.25
C PRO A 80 35.50 10.96 -14.37
N ILE A 81 36.83 11.13 -14.37
CA ILE A 81 37.76 10.39 -13.50
C ILE A 81 37.50 10.67 -12.02
N CYS A 82 37.14 11.91 -11.66
CA CYS A 82 36.81 12.30 -10.28
C CYS A 82 35.30 12.27 -10.00
N LEU A 83 34.48 12.35 -11.05
CA LEU A 83 33.02 12.24 -10.97
C LEU A 83 32.56 10.77 -10.79
N ALA A 84 33.46 9.79 -10.92
CA ALA A 84 33.23 8.35 -10.69
C ALA A 84 32.96 7.98 -9.21
N LYS A 85 32.21 8.80 -8.50
CA LYS A 85 31.57 8.47 -7.22
C LYS A 85 30.12 8.96 -7.15
N THR A 86 29.50 9.27 -8.27
CA THR A 86 28.06 9.53 -8.35
C THR A 86 27.30 8.22 -8.56
N ILE A 87 26.93 7.60 -7.43
CA ILE A 87 25.95 6.52 -7.31
C ILE A 87 26.40 5.21 -7.99
N THR A 88 27.11 4.38 -7.22
CA THR A 88 27.46 3.01 -7.60
C THR A 88 26.19 2.25 -8.03
N ILE A 89 26.22 1.57 -9.17
CA ILE A 89 25.15 0.75 -9.77
C ILE A 89 24.37 -0.09 -8.73
N HIS A 90 25.04 -0.54 -7.66
CA HIS A 90 24.44 -1.22 -6.51
C HIS A 90 23.30 -0.45 -5.82
N GLN A 91 23.38 0.88 -5.72
CA GLN A 91 22.35 1.72 -5.09
C GLN A 91 21.08 1.78 -5.94
N MET A 92 21.24 1.88 -7.27
CA MET A 92 20.11 1.85 -8.20
C MET A 92 19.41 0.48 -8.19
N VAL A 93 20.19 -0.61 -8.19
CA VAL A 93 19.63 -1.97 -8.10
C VAL A 93 18.91 -2.19 -6.77
N SER A 94 19.47 -1.72 -5.66
CA SER A 94 18.85 -1.82 -4.33
C SER A 94 17.47 -1.16 -4.27
N ILE A 95 17.34 0.04 -4.84
CA ILE A 95 16.08 0.78 -4.89
C ILE A 95 15.02 0.01 -5.70
N VAL A 96 15.40 -0.52 -6.86
CA VAL A 96 14.46 -1.28 -7.72
C VAL A 96 13.99 -2.55 -7.02
N VAL A 97 14.89 -3.29 -6.36
CA VAL A 97 14.54 -4.50 -5.60
C VAL A 97 13.60 -4.17 -4.43
N PHE A 98 13.85 -3.05 -3.74
CA PHE A 98 12.98 -2.60 -2.64
C PHE A 98 11.56 -2.30 -3.14
N PHE A 99 11.40 -1.62 -4.26
CA PHE A 99 10.08 -1.37 -4.84
C PHE A 99 9.36 -2.65 -5.23
N ILE A 100 10.06 -3.62 -5.84
CA ILE A 100 9.48 -4.92 -6.19
C ILE A 100 9.01 -5.65 -4.92
N PHE A 101 9.81 -5.65 -3.85
CA PHE A 101 9.45 -6.28 -2.59
C PHE A 101 8.17 -5.68 -1.99
N ILE A 102 8.07 -4.34 -1.94
CA ILE A 102 6.86 -3.66 -1.44
C ILE A 102 5.64 -3.98 -2.31
N MET A 103 5.79 -4.02 -3.63
CA MET A 103 4.70 -4.38 -4.55
C MET A 103 4.23 -5.83 -4.32
N THR A 104 5.14 -6.78 -4.14
CA THR A 104 4.75 -8.17 -3.83
C THR A 104 4.03 -8.29 -2.48
N LEU A 105 4.49 -7.56 -1.47
CA LEU A 105 3.92 -7.59 -0.13
C LEU A 105 2.51 -6.99 -0.09
N THR A 106 2.28 -5.88 -0.79
CA THR A 106 0.95 -5.25 -0.89
C THR A 106 -0.05 -6.17 -1.61
N ILE A 107 0.35 -6.83 -2.71
CA ILE A 107 -0.48 -7.81 -3.42
C ILE A 107 -0.80 -9.01 -2.51
N ALA A 108 0.18 -9.56 -1.81
CA ALA A 108 -0.01 -10.68 -0.89
C ALA A 108 -1.00 -10.34 0.24
N VAL A 109 -0.89 -9.15 0.84
CA VAL A 109 -1.84 -8.66 1.86
C VAL A 109 -3.25 -8.52 1.27
N PHE A 110 -3.37 -7.99 0.05
CA PHE A 110 -4.66 -7.86 -0.61
C PHE A 110 -5.32 -9.23 -0.86
N ILE A 111 -4.57 -10.21 -1.37
CA ILE A 111 -5.04 -11.58 -1.58
C ILE A 111 -5.44 -12.21 -0.25
N TYR A 112 -4.61 -12.08 0.80
CA TYR A 112 -4.92 -12.61 2.12
C TYR A 112 -6.23 -12.05 2.68
N ARG A 113 -6.45 -10.72 2.55
CA ARG A 113 -7.71 -10.09 2.96
C ARG A 113 -8.90 -10.60 2.15
N ARG A 114 -8.75 -10.74 0.83
CA ARG A 114 -9.79 -11.31 -0.05
C ARG A 114 -10.12 -12.75 0.37
N MET A 115 -9.12 -13.59 0.57
CA MET A 115 -9.29 -14.98 1.00
C MET A 115 -9.93 -15.08 2.38
N LYS A 116 -9.60 -14.19 3.32
CA LYS A 116 -10.24 -14.16 4.65
C LYS A 116 -11.74 -13.87 4.53
N LEU A 117 -12.12 -12.90 3.71
CA LEU A 117 -13.53 -12.57 3.46
C LEU A 117 -14.28 -13.72 2.79
N GLU A 118 -13.65 -14.41 1.84
CA GLU A 118 -14.25 -15.58 1.18
C GLU A 118 -14.39 -16.77 2.12
N LYS A 119 -13.40 -17.05 2.98
CA LYS A 119 -13.50 -18.09 4.00
C LYS A 119 -14.68 -17.86 4.96
N GLU A 120 -14.91 -16.61 5.36
CA GLU A 120 -16.07 -16.28 6.20
C GLU A 120 -17.41 -16.42 5.47
N LEU A 121 -17.46 -16.18 4.15
CA LEU A 121 -18.66 -16.40 3.34
C LEU A 121 -18.94 -17.89 3.12
N VAL A 122 -17.89 -18.69 2.88
CA VAL A 122 -17.97 -20.15 2.67
C VAL A 122 -18.32 -20.90 3.94
N ALA A 123 -18.03 -20.34 5.13
CA ALA A 123 -18.33 -20.98 6.40
C ALA A 123 -19.83 -21.25 6.64
N GLN A 124 -20.74 -20.71 5.80
CA GLN A 124 -22.19 -20.98 5.81
C GLN A 124 -22.79 -21.03 7.21
N LEU A 125 -22.33 -20.15 8.12
CA LEU A 125 -22.67 -20.25 9.54
C LEU A 125 -24.19 -20.16 9.78
N TRP A 126 -24.90 -19.46 8.91
CA TRP A 126 -26.36 -19.31 8.89
C TRP A 126 -27.13 -20.59 8.51
N ARG A 127 -26.48 -21.60 7.90
CA ARG A 127 -27.14 -22.84 7.47
C ARG A 127 -27.37 -23.72 8.69
N ILE A 128 -28.62 -24.09 8.92
CA ILE A 128 -29.03 -25.02 9.97
C ILE A 128 -29.59 -26.25 9.28
N SER A 129 -29.02 -27.42 9.58
CA SER A 129 -29.59 -28.69 9.11
C SER A 129 -30.88 -29.00 9.87
N TRP A 130 -31.84 -29.56 9.15
CA TRP A 130 -33.16 -29.92 9.70
C TRP A 130 -33.07 -30.84 10.91
N ASP A 131 -32.11 -31.78 10.91
CA ASP A 131 -31.94 -32.79 11.97
C ASP A 131 -31.60 -32.19 13.34
N ASN A 132 -31.02 -30.99 13.37
CA ASN A 132 -30.68 -30.29 14.63
C ASN A 132 -31.88 -29.60 15.28
N ILE A 133 -33.03 -29.57 14.60
CA ILE A 133 -34.24 -28.90 15.07
C ILE A 133 -35.09 -29.94 15.78
N GLN A 134 -35.31 -29.75 17.08
CA GLN A 134 -36.24 -30.57 17.84
C GLN A 134 -37.62 -29.92 17.77
N MET A 135 -38.53 -30.50 16.99
CA MET A 135 -39.92 -30.02 16.96
C MET A 135 -40.59 -30.31 18.29
N SER A 136 -41.12 -29.27 18.93
CA SER A 136 -42.03 -29.45 20.05
C SER A 136 -43.29 -30.11 19.51
N ASN A 137 -43.43 -31.41 19.77
CA ASN A 137 -44.71 -32.10 19.56
C ASN A 137 -45.77 -31.37 20.39
N LEU A 138 -46.70 -30.70 19.71
CA LEU A 138 -47.90 -30.08 20.32
C LEU A 138 -48.70 -31.09 21.17
N ASN A 139 -48.43 -32.39 21.02
CA ASN A 139 -49.00 -33.47 21.81
C ASN A 139 -48.54 -33.52 23.28
N LYS A 140 -47.46 -32.84 23.69
CA LYS A 140 -47.04 -32.81 25.11
C LYS A 140 -47.67 -31.69 25.94
N VAL A 141 -48.21 -30.63 25.31
CA VAL A 141 -48.91 -29.55 26.02
C VAL A 141 -50.40 -29.90 26.26
N LEU A 142 -50.96 -30.85 25.49
CA LEU A 142 -52.35 -31.32 25.67
C LEU A 142 -52.57 -32.29 26.84
N ARG A 143 -51.54 -32.63 27.63
CA ARG A 143 -51.71 -33.53 28.80
C ARG A 143 -52.16 -32.85 30.09
N SER A 144 -52.41 -31.55 30.06
CA SER A 144 -53.01 -30.83 31.19
C SER A 144 -54.09 -29.86 30.70
N GLY A 145 -55.36 -30.21 30.91
CA GLY A 145 -56.49 -29.28 30.79
C GLY A 145 -57.42 -29.48 29.59
N SER A 146 -58.54 -30.18 29.84
CA SER A 146 -59.89 -30.04 29.27
C SER A 146 -60.11 -29.75 27.77
N ARG A 147 -60.82 -30.70 27.12
CA ARG A 147 -61.80 -30.56 26.01
C ARG A 147 -61.75 -29.24 25.21
N ILE A 148 -61.03 -29.25 24.09
CA ILE A 148 -61.24 -28.28 23.02
C ILE A 148 -61.37 -29.06 21.72
N THR A 149 -62.50 -28.88 21.04
CA THR A 149 -62.88 -29.52 19.78
C THR A 149 -61.84 -29.28 18.69
N LEU A 150 -61.21 -30.36 18.24
CA LEU A 150 -60.24 -30.39 17.15
C LEU A 150 -60.94 -30.21 15.79
N SER A 151 -60.99 -28.99 15.27
CA SER A 151 -61.09 -28.78 13.81
C SER A 151 -59.67 -28.69 13.24
N LEU A 152 -58.98 -29.85 13.20
CA LEU A 152 -57.66 -29.96 12.57
C LEU A 152 -57.83 -29.96 11.04
N ARG A 153 -58.25 -28.84 10.46
CA ARG A 153 -58.31 -28.66 9.00
C ARG A 153 -56.99 -28.08 8.49
N GLY A 154 -55.99 -28.95 8.37
CA GLY A 154 -54.97 -28.90 7.32
C GLY A 154 -54.11 -27.63 7.12
N SER A 155 -54.06 -26.69 8.05
CA SER A 155 -53.23 -25.48 7.94
C SER A 155 -51.99 -25.56 8.84
N ASN A 156 -50.86 -25.09 8.33
CA ASN A 156 -49.54 -25.12 8.99
C ASN A 156 -49.42 -24.20 10.24
N TYR A 157 -50.53 -23.71 10.78
CA TYR A 157 -50.60 -22.72 11.86
C TYR A 157 -51.61 -23.19 12.92
N GLY A 158 -51.17 -23.28 14.18
CA GLY A 158 -52.08 -23.56 15.28
C GLY A 158 -52.78 -22.27 15.70
N SER A 159 -54.11 -22.24 15.69
CA SER A 159 -54.88 -21.12 16.25
C SER A 159 -55.48 -21.54 17.58
N LEU A 160 -55.17 -20.81 18.66
CA LEU A 160 -55.94 -20.91 19.91
C LEU A 160 -56.84 -19.69 20.02
N MET A 161 -58.11 -19.92 20.30
CA MET A 161 -59.08 -18.87 20.61
C MET A 161 -58.86 -18.47 22.06
N THR A 162 -58.41 -17.23 22.30
CA THR A 162 -58.34 -16.69 23.66
C THR A 162 -59.77 -16.39 24.13
N GLY A 163 -60.06 -16.45 25.43
CA GLY A 163 -61.41 -16.24 26.01
C GLY A 163 -62.08 -14.88 25.74
N ASP A 164 -61.46 -14.05 24.91
CA ASP A 164 -61.88 -12.70 24.49
C ASP A 164 -62.16 -12.62 22.96
N GLY A 165 -62.41 -13.76 22.30
CA GLY A 165 -62.80 -13.82 20.88
C GLY A 165 -61.68 -13.52 19.85
N ASN A 166 -60.49 -13.15 20.30
CA ASN A 166 -59.35 -12.89 19.42
C ASN A 166 -58.64 -14.19 19.00
N LEU A 167 -58.50 -14.41 17.69
CA LEU A 167 -57.77 -15.54 17.10
C LEU A 167 -56.26 -15.28 17.18
N GLN A 168 -55.57 -15.93 18.11
CA GLN A 168 -54.11 -15.90 18.13
C GLN A 168 -53.55 -17.00 17.23
N VAL A 169 -52.90 -16.58 16.14
CA VAL A 169 -52.20 -17.47 15.20
C VAL A 169 -50.80 -17.74 15.76
N PHE A 170 -50.56 -18.95 16.23
CA PHE A 170 -49.26 -19.38 16.74
C PHE A 170 -48.40 -19.87 15.58
N ALA A 171 -47.21 -19.27 15.43
CA ALA A 171 -46.18 -19.78 14.54
C ALA A 171 -45.71 -21.16 15.02
N LYS A 172 -45.31 -22.04 14.10
CA LYS A 172 -44.73 -23.34 14.45
C LYS A 172 -43.42 -23.14 15.22
N THR A 173 -43.34 -23.65 16.43
CA THR A 173 -42.17 -23.53 17.30
C THR A 173 -41.32 -24.79 17.33
N GLY A 174 -40.06 -24.65 17.74
CA GLY A 174 -39.14 -25.76 17.97
C GLY A 174 -38.04 -25.37 18.95
N TYR A 175 -37.15 -26.31 19.24
CA TYR A 175 -35.96 -26.09 20.04
C TYR A 175 -34.71 -26.29 19.19
N TYR A 176 -33.78 -25.33 19.28
CA TYR A 176 -32.46 -25.43 18.68
C TYR A 176 -31.41 -25.03 19.71
N LYS A 177 -30.49 -25.95 20.02
CA LYS A 177 -29.45 -25.78 21.06
C LYS A 177 -29.98 -25.27 22.40
N GLY A 178 -31.16 -25.73 22.81
CA GLY A 178 -31.81 -25.35 24.08
C GLY A 178 -32.66 -24.07 24.02
N ASN A 179 -32.62 -23.31 22.93
CA ASN A 179 -33.43 -22.08 22.78
C ASN A 179 -34.71 -22.34 21.98
N ILE A 180 -35.81 -21.68 22.37
CA ILE A 180 -37.09 -21.74 21.64
C ILE A 180 -36.99 -20.87 20.39
N ILE A 181 -37.35 -21.46 19.25
CA ILE A 181 -37.28 -20.83 17.93
C ILE A 181 -38.64 -20.84 17.25
N ALA A 182 -38.87 -19.83 16.41
CA ALA A 182 -39.99 -19.78 15.47
C ALA A 182 -39.53 -20.30 14.10
N ILE A 183 -40.33 -21.19 13.50
CA ILE A 183 -40.03 -21.85 12.23
C ILE A 183 -41.07 -21.41 11.20
N LYS A 184 -40.59 -20.77 10.12
CA LYS A 184 -41.41 -20.37 8.98
C LYS A 184 -41.05 -21.20 7.75
N TYR A 185 -41.99 -22.01 7.26
CA TYR A 185 -41.80 -22.81 6.03
C TYR A 185 -41.94 -21.94 4.79
N THR A 186 -41.18 -22.28 3.77
CA THR A 186 -41.30 -21.70 2.43
C THR A 186 -41.82 -22.77 1.49
N ASN A 187 -42.84 -22.46 0.69
CA ASN A 187 -43.47 -23.41 -0.24
C ASN A 187 -42.66 -23.66 -1.54
N ARG A 188 -41.37 -23.29 -1.57
CA ARG A 188 -40.53 -23.40 -2.75
C ARG A 188 -39.81 -24.74 -2.76
N LYS A 189 -39.79 -25.41 -3.91
CA LYS A 189 -39.19 -26.75 -4.06
C LYS A 189 -37.65 -26.71 -4.07
N ARG A 190 -37.06 -25.59 -4.49
CA ARG A 190 -35.61 -25.36 -4.53
C ARG A 190 -35.33 -23.86 -4.36
N ILE A 191 -34.32 -23.52 -3.58
CA ILE A 191 -33.79 -22.15 -3.48
C ILE A 191 -32.41 -22.16 -4.15
N GLU A 192 -32.22 -21.27 -5.13
CA GLU A 192 -30.90 -21.05 -5.74
C GLU A 192 -30.14 -19.99 -4.93
N LEU A 193 -29.06 -20.41 -4.30
CA LEU A 193 -28.23 -19.52 -3.48
C LEU A 193 -27.26 -18.75 -4.38
N ASN A 194 -27.60 -17.50 -4.70
CA ASN A 194 -26.67 -16.57 -5.33
C ASN A 194 -25.76 -15.90 -4.27
N ARG A 195 -24.58 -15.40 -4.69
CA ARG A 195 -23.62 -14.67 -3.83
C ARG A 195 -24.27 -13.48 -3.12
N LYS A 196 -25.21 -12.80 -3.79
CA LYS A 196 -25.99 -11.68 -3.21
C LYS A 196 -26.84 -12.15 -2.03
N VAL A 197 -27.62 -13.23 -2.22
CA VAL A 197 -28.44 -13.83 -1.17
C VAL A 197 -27.58 -14.26 0.02
N LEU A 198 -26.46 -14.93 -0.23
CA LEU A 198 -25.53 -15.34 0.84
C LEU A 198 -25.01 -14.16 1.67
N PHE A 199 -24.73 -13.03 1.02
CA PHE A 199 -24.28 -11.82 1.69
C PHE A 199 -25.39 -11.22 2.56
N GLU A 200 -26.63 -11.19 2.05
CA GLU A 200 -27.80 -10.72 2.80
C GLU A 200 -28.10 -11.62 4.01
N LEU A 201 -27.97 -12.94 3.88
CA LEU A 201 -28.12 -13.89 5.00
C LEU A 201 -27.05 -13.72 6.07
N LYS A 202 -25.79 -13.49 5.66
CA LYS A 202 -24.72 -13.16 6.60
C LYS A 202 -25.03 -11.84 7.32
N HIS A 203 -25.43 -10.82 6.57
CA HIS A 203 -25.76 -9.51 7.13
C HIS A 203 -26.92 -9.60 8.14
N MET A 204 -28.00 -10.32 7.84
CA MET A 204 -29.11 -10.52 8.78
C MET A 204 -28.69 -11.22 10.09
N ARG A 205 -27.71 -12.13 10.02
CA ARG A 205 -27.18 -12.82 11.20
C ARG A 205 -26.26 -11.92 12.04
N ASP A 206 -25.49 -11.06 11.38
CA ASP A 206 -24.54 -10.15 12.02
C ASP A 206 -25.28 -8.97 12.70
N VAL A 207 -26.45 -8.56 12.17
CA VAL A 207 -27.33 -7.56 12.79
C VAL A 207 -28.05 -8.17 14.00
N GLN A 208 -27.52 -7.90 15.19
CA GLN A 208 -28.14 -8.26 16.48
C GLN A 208 -28.48 -6.98 17.23
N ASN A 209 -29.77 -6.72 17.40
CA ASN A 209 -30.30 -5.58 18.16
C ASN A 209 -31.38 -6.06 19.12
N GLU A 210 -31.48 -5.46 20.29
CA GLU A 210 -32.49 -5.82 21.31
C GLU A 210 -33.93 -5.59 20.84
N HIS A 211 -34.14 -4.66 19.91
CA HIS A 211 -35.46 -4.31 19.37
C HIS A 211 -35.78 -4.99 18.03
N LEU A 212 -34.93 -5.88 17.52
CA LEU A 212 -35.18 -6.63 16.30
C LEU A 212 -35.20 -8.12 16.60
N THR A 213 -36.11 -8.85 15.95
CA THR A 213 -36.14 -10.31 16.05
C THR A 213 -34.85 -10.88 15.49
N ARG A 214 -34.07 -11.58 16.32
CA ARG A 214 -32.80 -12.16 15.92
C ARG A 214 -33.01 -13.26 14.87
N PHE A 215 -32.33 -13.11 13.73
CA PHE A 215 -32.22 -14.18 12.74
C PHE A 215 -31.22 -15.23 13.23
N ILE A 216 -31.65 -16.49 13.30
CA ILE A 216 -30.83 -17.60 13.82
C ILE A 216 -30.21 -18.35 12.65
N GLY A 217 -31.00 -18.63 11.61
CA GLY A 217 -30.52 -19.27 10.39
C GLY A 217 -31.63 -19.73 9.46
N ALA A 218 -31.26 -20.49 8.44
CA ALA A 218 -32.18 -21.07 7.47
C ALA A 218 -31.80 -22.52 7.13
N CYS A 219 -32.83 -23.33 6.88
CA CYS A 219 -32.71 -24.69 6.34
C CYS A 219 -33.05 -24.66 4.85
N ILE A 220 -32.17 -25.24 4.04
CA ILE A 220 -32.30 -25.27 2.56
C ILE A 220 -32.43 -26.71 2.06
N ASP A 221 -32.41 -27.68 2.97
CA ASP A 221 -32.47 -29.09 2.64
C ASP A 221 -33.91 -29.47 2.21
N PRO A 222 -34.15 -29.85 0.93
CA PRO A 222 -35.47 -30.31 0.50
C PRO A 222 -35.84 -31.60 1.24
N PRO A 223 -37.10 -31.82 1.64
CA PRO A 223 -38.31 -31.03 1.38
C PRO A 223 -38.60 -29.93 2.41
N ASN A 224 -37.79 -29.79 3.46
CA ASN A 224 -38.08 -28.95 4.61
C ASN A 224 -37.31 -27.62 4.55
N ILE A 225 -37.67 -26.77 3.59
CA ILE A 225 -37.10 -25.43 3.46
C ILE A 225 -37.77 -24.48 4.45
N CYS A 226 -37.01 -23.96 5.41
CA CYS A 226 -37.55 -23.09 6.45
C CYS A 226 -36.58 -22.00 6.93
N ILE A 227 -37.15 -20.89 7.39
CA ILE A 227 -36.45 -19.78 8.03
C ILE A 227 -36.65 -19.90 9.55
N ILE A 228 -35.57 -19.67 10.30
CA ILE A 228 -35.53 -19.85 11.75
C ILE A 228 -35.17 -18.52 12.40
N THR A 229 -36.07 -18.03 13.24
CA THR A 229 -35.90 -16.81 14.04
C THR A 229 -36.13 -17.09 15.51
N GLU A 230 -35.72 -16.17 16.36
CA GLU A 230 -36.07 -16.20 17.77
C GLU A 230 -37.60 -16.15 17.99
N TYR A 231 -38.08 -16.88 19.00
CA TYR A 231 -39.50 -16.89 19.34
C TYR A 231 -39.87 -15.70 20.22
N CYS A 232 -40.80 -14.87 19.74
CA CYS A 232 -41.33 -13.74 20.50
C CYS A 232 -42.68 -14.12 21.14
N PRO A 233 -42.77 -14.28 22.48
CA PRO A 233 -43.99 -14.74 23.15
C PRO A 233 -45.12 -13.70 23.19
N ARG A 234 -44.85 -12.42 22.86
CA ARG A 234 -45.81 -11.32 22.96
C ARG A 234 -46.72 -11.11 21.73
N GLY A 235 -46.58 -11.91 20.67
CA GLY A 235 -47.36 -11.74 19.43
C GLY A 235 -47.03 -10.44 18.67
N SER A 236 -47.63 -10.23 17.50
CA SER A 236 -47.35 -9.06 16.65
C SER A 236 -48.31 -7.89 16.85
N LEU A 237 -47.81 -6.67 16.91
CA LEU A 237 -48.39 -5.58 16.12
C LEU A 237 -47.76 -5.69 14.73
N GLN A 238 -48.49 -6.20 13.74
CA GLN A 238 -48.19 -6.23 12.30
C GLN A 238 -46.78 -5.72 11.86
N VAL A 239 -45.70 -6.44 12.15
CA VAL A 239 -44.34 -6.07 11.72
C VAL A 239 -43.68 -7.27 11.04
N GLN A 240 -43.67 -7.18 9.71
CA GLN A 240 -43.21 -8.19 8.76
C GLN A 240 -41.74 -7.94 8.36
N LEU A 241 -40.87 -7.52 9.28
CA LEU A 241 -39.56 -6.99 8.85
C LEU A 241 -38.53 -8.05 8.41
N PRO A 242 -38.34 -9.21 9.08
CA PRO A 242 -37.41 -10.24 8.57
C PRO A 242 -38.02 -11.07 7.43
N VAL A 243 -39.35 -11.10 7.38
CA VAL A 243 -40.12 -11.89 6.42
C VAL A 243 -40.10 -11.24 5.04
N CYS A 244 -40.24 -9.91 4.96
CA CYS A 244 -40.28 -9.20 3.68
C CYS A 244 -38.98 -9.35 2.89
N LEU A 245 -37.80 -9.32 3.54
CA LEU A 245 -36.54 -9.42 2.81
C LEU A 245 -36.39 -10.80 2.14
N PHE A 246 -36.79 -11.87 2.81
CA PHE A 246 -36.73 -13.22 2.23
C PHE A 246 -37.81 -13.50 1.20
N THR A 247 -39.02 -12.95 1.34
CA THR A 247 -40.03 -13.02 0.28
C THR A 247 -39.59 -12.24 -0.95
N CYS A 248 -39.01 -11.04 -0.80
CA CYS A 248 -38.45 -10.27 -1.92
C CYS A 248 -37.21 -10.91 -2.56
N LEU A 249 -36.41 -11.68 -1.81
CA LEU A 249 -35.26 -12.43 -2.35
C LEU A 249 -35.67 -13.67 -3.15
N THR A 250 -36.92 -14.10 -2.97
CA THR A 250 -37.40 -15.30 -3.62
C THR A 250 -38.31 -14.95 -4.79
N ASP A 251 -39.14 -13.91 -4.75
CA ASP A 251 -39.86 -13.42 -5.95
C ASP A 251 -38.92 -12.87 -7.03
#